data_AF-A0A7W0W6D2-F1
#
_entry.id   AF-A0A7W0W6D2-F1
#
_cell.length_a   1.000
_cell.length_b   1.000
_cell.length_c   1.000
_cell.angle_alpha   90.00
_cell.angle_beta   90.00
_cell.angle_gamma   90.00
#
_symmetry.space_group_name_H-M   'P 1'
#
loop_
_entity.id
_entity.type
_entity.pdbx_description
1 polymer ?
#
loop_
_entity_poly.entity_id
_entity_poly.type
_entity_poly.pdbx_seq_one_letter_code
_entity_poly.pdbx_strand_id
1 'polypeptide(L)'
;VLLGPISDLFDLRQRFEAGTFFPPYGLDQALIALGWPNTAMQNYAPYSAVFHLRPDQPPLLLLHSRADEIVPTTQSERLAGELERLGVPVEAHFFDGMAHYLYTDRPSAQLDELYGLTLDFLARRLGSGE
;
A
#
# COMPACT_ATOMS: atom_id res chain seq x y z
N VAL A 1 -1.71 -4.97 -9.55
CA VAL A 1 -0.66 -3.97 -9.27
C VAL A 1 -1.24 -2.96 -8.29
N LEU A 2 -0.58 -2.71 -7.17
CA LEU A 2 -0.95 -1.69 -6.19
C LEU A 2 0.21 -0.71 -6.05
N LEU A 3 -0.12 0.58 -5.96
CA LEU A 3 0.81 1.69 -5.95
C LEU A 3 0.56 2.53 -4.69
N GLY A 4 1.52 2.55 -3.76
CA GLY A 4 1.39 3.25 -2.48
C GLY A 4 0.09 2.96 -1.70
N PRO A 5 -0.41 1.70 -1.60
CA PRO A 5 -1.71 1.43 -1.02
C PRO A 5 -1.75 1.68 0.49
N ILE A 6 -2.86 2.25 0.96
CA ILE A 6 -3.28 2.13 2.36
C ILE A 6 -3.79 0.69 2.57
N SER A 7 -3.23 -0.01 3.55
CA SER A 7 -3.56 -1.41 3.85
C SER A 7 -4.29 -1.61 5.18
N ASP A 8 -4.13 -0.67 6.11
CA ASP A 8 -4.64 -0.72 7.47
C ASP A 8 -4.92 0.70 7.99
N LEU A 9 -6.19 1.11 7.98
CA LEU A 9 -6.62 2.41 8.51
C LEU A 9 -6.55 2.46 10.04
N PHE A 10 -6.62 1.30 10.70
CA PHE A 10 -6.50 1.24 12.16
C PHE A 10 -5.07 1.61 12.59
N ASP A 11 -4.06 1.07 11.91
CA ASP A 11 -2.65 1.48 12.09
C ASP A 11 -2.47 2.98 11.83
N LEU A 12 -3.04 3.52 10.74
CA LEU A 12 -2.96 4.96 10.45
C LEU A 12 -3.59 5.81 11.56
N ARG A 13 -4.75 5.40 12.10
CA ARG A 13 -5.38 6.11 13.20
C ARG A 13 -4.53 6.04 14.48
N GLN A 14 -3.96 4.89 14.81
CA GLN A 14 -3.08 4.77 15.98
C GLN A 14 -1.86 5.69 15.87
N ARG A 15 -1.24 5.78 14.68
CA ARG A 15 -0.11 6.69 14.43
C ARG A 15 -0.51 8.16 14.53
N PHE A 16 -1.70 8.50 14.05
CA PHE A 16 -2.26 9.84 14.19
C PHE A 16 -2.48 10.21 15.66
N GLU A 17 -3.06 9.32 16.47
CA GLU A 17 -3.22 9.55 17.91
C GLU A 17 -1.87 9.67 18.65
N ALA A 18 -0.86 8.94 18.20
CA ALA A 18 0.50 9.04 18.72
C ALA A 18 1.27 10.29 18.25
N GLY A 19 0.69 11.10 17.34
CA GLY A 19 1.37 12.27 16.76
C GLY A 19 2.56 11.94 15.86
N THR A 20 2.60 10.70 15.35
CA THR A 20 3.71 10.21 14.49
C THR A 20 3.38 10.23 13.01
N PHE A 21 2.11 10.51 12.67
CA PHE A 21 1.61 10.63 11.31
C PHE A 21 0.50 11.69 11.29
N PHE A 22 0.51 12.58 10.30
CA PHE A 22 -0.51 13.61 10.12
C PHE A 22 -1.18 13.40 8.76
N PRO A 23 -2.32 12.69 8.71
CA PRO A 23 -2.95 12.33 7.46
C PRO A 23 -3.42 13.57 6.70
N PRO A 24 -3.06 13.73 5.42
CA PRO A 24 -3.44 14.89 4.62
C PRO A 24 -4.83 14.72 3.99
N TYR A 25 -5.28 15.75 3.27
CA TYR A 25 -6.47 15.71 2.39
C TYR A 25 -7.79 15.29 3.07
N GLY A 26 -7.94 15.57 4.37
CA GLY A 26 -9.14 15.22 5.13
C GLY A 26 -9.20 13.75 5.58
N LEU A 27 -8.13 12.97 5.36
CA LEU A 27 -8.04 11.60 5.86
C LEU A 27 -8.07 11.57 7.39
N ASP A 28 -7.53 12.60 8.05
CA ASP A 28 -7.64 12.80 9.49
C ASP A 28 -9.10 12.86 9.97
N GLN A 29 -9.95 13.62 9.29
CA GLN A 29 -11.38 13.72 9.60
C GLN A 29 -12.10 12.40 9.36
N ALA A 30 -11.77 11.69 8.28
CA ALA A 30 -12.32 10.36 8.02
C ALA A 30 -11.92 9.35 9.11
N LEU A 31 -10.63 9.33 9.49
CA LEU A 31 -10.14 8.49 10.59
C LEU A 31 -10.80 8.86 11.93
N ILE A 32 -11.08 10.15 12.18
CA ILE A 32 -11.84 10.61 13.35
C ILE A 32 -13.28 10.08 13.32
N ALA A 33 -13.96 10.19 12.18
CA ALA A 33 -15.34 9.78 12.02
C ALA A 33 -15.56 8.27 12.23
N LEU A 34 -14.54 7.45 12.00
CA LEU A 34 -14.57 6.01 12.29
C LEU A 34 -14.57 5.68 13.80
N GLY A 35 -14.42 6.67 14.67
CA GLY A 35 -14.46 6.50 16.13
C GLY A 35 -13.10 6.21 16.73
N TRP A 36 -13.04 5.91 18.03
CA TRP A 36 -11.77 5.68 18.72
C TRP A 36 -11.24 4.26 18.46
N PRO A 37 -9.95 4.07 18.16
CA PRO A 37 -9.37 2.74 17.90
C PRO A 37 -9.65 1.71 19.01
N ASN A 38 -9.54 2.14 20.27
CA ASN A 38 -9.71 1.27 21.43
C ASN A 38 -11.15 0.79 21.67
N THR A 39 -12.16 1.40 21.04
CA THR A 39 -13.57 1.04 21.24
C THR A 39 -14.32 0.72 19.96
N ALA A 40 -13.77 1.10 18.80
CA ALA A 40 -14.43 1.03 17.51
C ALA A 40 -13.56 0.38 16.41
N MET A 41 -12.66 -0.53 16.76
CA MET A 41 -11.79 -1.26 15.81
C MET A 41 -12.58 -1.85 14.62
N GLN A 42 -13.79 -2.36 14.87
CA GLN A 42 -14.67 -2.92 13.85
C GLN A 42 -15.06 -1.94 12.74
N ASN A 43 -15.01 -0.63 12.98
CA ASN A 43 -15.31 0.39 11.97
C ASN A 43 -14.18 0.55 10.95
N TYR A 44 -12.95 0.21 11.34
CA TYR A 44 -11.77 0.29 10.47
C TYR A 44 -11.59 -0.96 9.61
N ALA A 45 -12.05 -2.11 10.11
CA ALA A 45 -11.81 -3.40 9.49
C ALA A 45 -12.30 -3.49 8.03
N PRO A 46 -13.52 -3.01 7.66
CA PRO A 46 -14.00 -3.07 6.27
C PRO A 46 -13.12 -2.33 5.26
N TYR A 47 -12.37 -1.33 5.71
CA TYR A 47 -11.52 -0.49 4.86
C TYR A 47 -10.04 -0.90 4.88
N SER A 48 -9.68 -1.89 5.69
CA SER A 48 -8.30 -2.30 5.94
C SER A 48 -8.03 -3.64 5.27
N ALA A 49 -7.45 -3.60 4.06
CA ALA A 49 -7.21 -4.77 3.21
C ALA A 49 -6.45 -5.89 3.92
N VAL A 50 -5.57 -5.58 4.88
CA VAL A 50 -4.79 -6.57 5.65
C VAL A 50 -5.68 -7.58 6.39
N PHE A 51 -6.93 -7.22 6.72
CA PHE A 51 -7.87 -8.14 7.40
C PHE A 51 -8.71 -8.99 6.44
N HIS A 52 -8.59 -8.79 5.13
CA HIS A 52 -9.38 -9.48 4.10
C HIS A 52 -8.53 -10.32 3.14
N LEU A 53 -7.25 -10.50 3.47
CA LEU A 53 -6.33 -11.31 2.67
C LEU A 53 -6.77 -12.77 2.66
N ARG A 54 -6.55 -13.43 1.52
CA ARG A 54 -6.90 -14.85 1.34
C ARG A 54 -5.77 -15.58 0.62
N PRO A 55 -5.53 -16.87 0.93
CA PRO A 55 -4.49 -17.65 0.24
C PRO A 55 -4.73 -17.82 -1.27
N ASP A 56 -5.99 -17.69 -1.72
CA ASP A 56 -6.39 -17.84 -3.12
C ASP A 56 -6.34 -16.54 -3.93
N GLN A 57 -5.77 -15.46 -3.35
CA GLN A 57 -5.59 -14.21 -4.09
C GLN A 57 -4.67 -14.40 -5.30
N PRO A 58 -4.93 -13.69 -6.40
CA PRO A 58 -4.02 -13.72 -7.55
C PRO A 58 -2.67 -13.13 -7.14
N PRO A 59 -1.59 -13.44 -7.89
CA PRO A 59 -0.31 -12.78 -7.68
C PRO A 59 -0.43 -11.26 -7.64
N LEU A 60 0.28 -10.61 -6.73
CA LEU A 60 0.25 -9.16 -6.54
C LEU A 60 1.63 -8.54 -6.79
N LEU A 61 1.61 -7.33 -7.35
CA LEU A 61 2.78 -6.45 -7.43
C LEU A 61 2.49 -5.22 -6.56
N LEU A 62 3.36 -4.95 -5.60
CA LEU A 62 3.35 -3.79 -4.72
C LEU A 62 4.51 -2.87 -5.08
N LEU A 63 4.22 -1.61 -5.38
CA LEU A 63 5.20 -0.57 -5.68
C LEU A 63 4.98 0.60 -4.70
N HIS A 64 6.02 1.06 -4.02
CA HIS A 64 5.89 2.16 -3.04
C HIS A 64 7.20 2.95 -2.92
N SER A 65 7.11 4.27 -2.72
CA SER A 65 8.27 5.10 -2.35
C SER A 65 8.46 5.14 -0.84
N ARG A 66 9.72 5.15 -0.39
CA ARG A 66 10.14 5.46 0.99
C ARG A 66 10.03 6.94 1.32
N ALA A 67 9.94 7.80 0.30
CA ALA A 67 9.71 9.23 0.42
C ALA A 67 8.22 9.60 0.32
N ASP A 68 7.32 8.62 0.39
CA ASP A 68 5.88 8.87 0.39
C ASP A 68 5.45 9.57 1.70
N GLU A 69 5.12 10.86 1.58
CA GLU A 69 4.67 11.70 2.69
C GLU A 69 3.18 11.57 3.01
N ILE A 70 2.42 10.88 2.16
CA ILE A 70 0.96 10.76 2.25
C ILE A 70 0.56 9.42 2.86
N VAL A 71 1.20 8.34 2.40
CA VAL A 71 0.98 6.99 2.92
C VAL A 71 2.31 6.43 3.39
N PRO A 72 2.47 6.15 4.71
CA PRO A 72 3.70 5.55 5.21
C PRO A 72 4.01 4.22 4.51
N THR A 73 5.23 4.05 4.02
CA THR A 73 5.68 2.84 3.29
C THR A 73 5.47 1.55 4.08
N THR A 74 5.47 1.64 5.43
CA THR A 74 5.19 0.53 6.35
C THR A 74 3.84 -0.15 6.07
N GLN A 75 2.89 0.55 5.46
CA GLN A 75 1.62 -0.02 5.00
C GLN A 75 1.84 -1.11 3.94
N SER A 76 2.69 -0.86 2.95
CA SER A 76 3.00 -1.87 1.93
C SER A 76 3.96 -2.94 2.44
N GLU A 77 4.91 -2.60 3.31
CA GLU A 77 5.80 -3.59 3.94
C GLU A 77 5.00 -4.61 4.75
N ARG A 78 4.03 -4.15 5.55
CA ARG A 78 3.16 -5.04 6.33
C ARG A 78 2.24 -5.87 5.44
N LEU A 79 1.65 -5.26 4.41
CA LEU A 79 0.81 -5.99 3.45
C LEU A 79 1.61 -7.09 2.74
N ALA A 80 2.83 -6.79 2.30
CA ALA A 80 3.73 -7.77 1.67
C ALA A 80 4.02 -8.95 2.62
N GLY A 81 4.41 -8.66 3.86
CA GLY A 81 4.72 -9.70 4.84
C GLY A 81 3.53 -10.61 5.16
N GLU A 82 2.32 -10.07 5.26
CA GLU A 82 1.12 -10.89 5.47
C GLU A 82 0.74 -11.73 4.25
N LEU A 83 0.91 -11.20 3.04
CA LEU A 83 0.72 -11.95 1.79
C LEU A 83 1.71 -13.12 1.69
N GLU A 84 2.98 -12.87 1.97
CA GLU A 84 4.03 -13.91 2.02
C GLU A 84 3.71 -14.98 3.06
N ARG A 85 3.28 -14.57 4.27
CA ARG A 85 2.88 -15.50 5.35
C ARG A 85 1.70 -16.38 4.95
N LEU A 86 0.79 -15.88 4.12
CA LEU A 86 -0.35 -16.64 3.59
C LEU A 86 0.00 -17.49 2.35
N GLY A 87 1.24 -17.41 1.84
CA GLY A 87 1.67 -18.10 0.63
C GLY A 87 1.13 -17.47 -0.65
N VAL A 88 0.62 -16.23 -0.60
CA VAL A 88 0.18 -15.51 -1.79
C VAL A 88 1.42 -14.98 -2.53
N PRO A 89 1.58 -15.25 -3.85
CA PRO A 89 2.70 -14.72 -4.60
C PRO A 89 2.66 -13.19 -4.63
N VAL A 90 3.67 -12.55 -4.05
CA VAL A 90 3.79 -11.09 -4.03
C VAL A 90 5.19 -10.67 -4.48
N GLU A 91 5.23 -9.69 -5.38
CA GLU A 91 6.44 -8.97 -5.77
C GLU A 91 6.34 -7.58 -5.13
N ALA A 92 7.32 -7.18 -4.30
CA ALA A 92 7.29 -5.90 -3.59
C ALA A 92 8.57 -5.09 -3.89
N HIS A 93 8.40 -3.89 -4.43
CA HIS A 93 9.50 -2.99 -4.78
C HIS A 93 9.34 -1.65 -4.09
N PHE A 94 10.42 -1.20 -3.45
CA PHE A 94 10.47 0.00 -2.63
C PHE A 94 11.55 0.95 -3.13
N PHE A 95 11.13 2.13 -3.58
CA PHE A 95 11.99 3.14 -4.19
C PHE A 95 12.41 4.18 -3.16
N ASP A 96 13.65 4.66 -3.21
CA ASP A 96 14.15 5.67 -2.25
C ASP A 96 13.75 7.11 -2.63
N GLY A 97 13.25 7.33 -3.84
CA GLY A 97 12.78 8.62 -4.35
C GLY A 97 11.35 8.55 -4.88
N MET A 98 10.87 9.69 -5.41
CA MET A 98 9.50 9.93 -5.93
C MET A 98 8.48 10.19 -4.82
N ALA A 99 7.61 11.18 -5.04
CA ALA A 99 6.55 11.51 -4.09
C ALA A 99 5.43 10.46 -4.11
N HIS A 100 4.35 10.70 -3.36
CA HIS A 100 3.17 9.83 -3.35
C HIS A 100 2.68 9.49 -4.77
N TYR A 101 2.19 8.26 -4.94
CA TYR A 101 1.90 7.61 -6.24
C TYR A 101 3.09 7.50 -7.19
N LEU A 102 4.32 7.53 -6.66
CA LEU A 102 5.53 7.54 -7.48
C LEU A 102 5.45 8.66 -8.54
N TYR A 103 4.87 9.81 -8.16
CA TYR A 103 4.77 10.97 -9.03
C TYR A 103 6.14 11.64 -9.15
N THR A 104 6.51 11.97 -10.38
CA THR A 104 7.71 12.73 -10.74
C THR A 104 7.37 13.67 -11.90
N ASP A 105 7.93 14.89 -11.88
CA ASP A 105 7.77 15.90 -12.92
C ASP A 105 8.79 15.72 -14.07
N ARG A 106 9.76 14.82 -13.90
CA ARG A 106 10.81 14.53 -14.87
C ARG A 106 11.00 13.02 -15.08
N PRO A 107 11.36 12.60 -16.31
CA PRO A 107 11.84 11.25 -16.57
C PRO A 107 13.02 10.91 -15.67
N SER A 108 13.08 9.67 -15.18
CA SER A 108 14.17 9.16 -14.36
C SER A 108 14.32 7.66 -14.58
N ALA A 109 15.51 7.12 -14.30
CA ALA A 109 15.75 5.68 -14.38
C ALA A 109 14.84 4.88 -13.43
N GLN A 110 14.48 5.46 -12.28
CA GLN A 110 13.55 4.85 -11.33
C GLN A 110 12.12 4.79 -11.89
N LEU A 111 11.69 5.79 -12.66
CA LEU A 111 10.40 5.78 -13.35
C LEU A 111 10.39 4.72 -14.47
N ASP A 112 11.48 4.62 -15.24
CA ASP A 112 11.63 3.60 -16.27
C ASP A 112 11.60 2.18 -15.66
N GLU A 113 12.28 1.98 -14.53
CA GLU A 113 12.27 0.74 -13.76
C GLU A 113 10.86 0.39 -13.27
N LEU A 114 10.12 1.34 -12.68
CA LEU A 114 8.73 1.17 -12.25
C LEU A 114 7.84 0.69 -13.41
N TYR A 115 7.93 1.35 -14.57
CA TYR A 115 7.16 0.95 -15.75
C TYR A 115 7.57 -0.43 -16.25
N GLY A 116 8.88 -0.72 -16.30
CA GLY A 116 9.41 -2.03 -16.69
C GLY A 116 8.86 -3.15 -15.80
N LEU A 117 8.98 -3.01 -14.47
CA LEU A 117 8.44 -3.95 -13.50
C LEU A 117 6.94 -4.17 -13.67
N THR A 118 6.20 -3.09 -13.89
CA THR A 118 4.74 -3.15 -14.08
C THR A 118 4.37 -3.91 -15.36
N LEU A 119 5.00 -3.58 -16.48
CA LEU A 119 4.74 -4.20 -17.77
C LEU A 119 5.17 -5.67 -17.78
N ASP A 120 6.33 -5.99 -17.21
CA ASP A 120 6.83 -7.36 -17.11
C ASP A 120 5.92 -8.22 -16.23
N PHE A 121 5.47 -7.69 -15.10
CA PHE A 121 4.51 -8.38 -14.24
C PHE A 121 3.21 -8.67 -14.99
N LEU A 122 2.63 -7.67 -15.66
CA LEU A 122 1.40 -7.85 -16.41
C LEU A 122 1.58 -8.82 -17.59
N ALA A 123 2.70 -8.74 -18.31
CA ALA A 123 3.01 -9.65 -19.41
C ALA A 123 3.09 -11.11 -18.93
N ARG A 124 3.76 -11.38 -17.79
CA ARG A 124 3.83 -12.74 -17.21
C ARG A 124 2.47 -13.28 -16.76
N ARG A 125 1.53 -12.39 -16.39
CA ARG A 125 0.23 -12.80 -15.80
C ARG A 125 -0.93 -12.79 -16.79
N LEU A 126 -0.85 -11.97 -17.84
CA LEU A 126 -1.89 -11.81 -18.85
C LEU A 126 -1.47 -12.38 -20.22
N GLY A 127 -0.17 -12.50 -20.48
CA GLY A 127 0.39 -12.92 -21.77
C GLY A 127 0.41 -14.43 -22.03
N SER A 128 -0.09 -15.25 -21.12
CA SER A 128 -0.18 -16.71 -21.29
C SER A 128 -1.59 -17.17 -21.71
N GLY A 129 -2.18 -16.45 -22.67
CA GLY A 129 -3.40 -16.84 -23.37
C GLY A 129 -3.10 -17.19 -24.82
N GLU A 130 -2.37 -18.30 -25.03
CA GLU A 130 -2.37 -19.08 -26.29
C GLU A 130 -2.65 -20.54 -25.96
#